data_AF-A0A6I9W4N9-F1
#
_entry.id   AF-A0A6I9W4N9-F1
#
_cell.length_a   1.000
_cell.length_b   1.000
_cell.length_c   1.000
_cell.angle_alpha   90.00
_cell.angle_beta   90.00
_cell.angle_gamma   90.00
#
_symmetry.space_group_name_H-M   'P 1'
#
loop_
_entity.id
_entity.type
_entity.pdbx_description
1 polymer ?
#
loop_
_entity_poly.entity_id
_entity_poly.type
_entity_poly.pdbx_seq_one_letter_code
_entity_poly.pdbx_strand_id
1 'polypeptide(L)'
;MSVNKFKKSLEKQRGIDDRSTIASLRAYVRRSALCLNPDDYDVNRHKIRHLDTPIDDTDATTKGYVDEALRVRSEESKVLTNELEDMNKRIRNILLQYYDIKTEVNILRHLEKKSEASLVDHDKRIEEMRDTVEQELEKRDESRERDLSEIRGVIETLGDTQEKRTRNLKESLRQIEERREALFVDFDKRIRETKQALDKRNNQRIKDLLMFQRELGRMKEKQDKVRTRDSSEIRKTVETISDAQEK
;
A
#
# COMPACT_ATOMS: atom_id res chain seq x y z
N MET A 1 -68.63 67.23 -97.19
CA MET A 1 -67.50 68.02 -96.65
C MET A 1 -66.36 67.06 -96.39
N SER A 2 -65.22 67.23 -97.07
CA SER A 2 -64.08 66.31 -96.97
C SER A 2 -63.24 66.62 -95.74
N VAL A 3 -63.07 65.63 -94.86
CA VAL A 3 -62.26 65.72 -93.63
C VAL A 3 -61.08 64.77 -93.78
N ASN A 4 -59.85 65.24 -93.53
CA ASN A 4 -58.66 64.38 -93.53
C ASN A 4 -58.63 63.49 -92.26
N LYS A 5 -57.99 62.31 -92.34
CA LYS A 5 -57.84 61.28 -91.28
C LYS A 5 -57.27 61.79 -89.95
N PHE A 6 -56.84 63.05 -89.87
CA PHE A 6 -56.31 63.70 -88.66
C PHE A 6 -57.33 64.56 -87.89
N LYS A 7 -58.64 64.48 -88.19
CA LYS A 7 -59.71 65.15 -87.41
C LYS A 7 -59.43 66.64 -87.09
N LYS A 8 -58.80 67.39 -87.99
CA LYS A 8 -58.71 68.85 -87.91
C LYS A 8 -59.61 69.48 -88.97
N SER A 9 -60.46 70.41 -88.52
CA SER A 9 -61.32 71.23 -89.37
C SER A 9 -60.47 72.16 -90.23
N LEU A 10 -60.66 72.12 -91.56
CA LEU A 10 -60.02 73.02 -92.52
C LEU A 10 -60.88 74.28 -92.64
N GLU A 11 -60.64 75.25 -91.75
CA GLU A 11 -61.16 76.60 -91.92
C GLU A 11 -60.49 77.28 -93.11
N LYS A 12 -61.34 77.87 -93.94
CA LYS A 12 -61.05 78.37 -95.28
C LYS A 12 -60.36 79.74 -95.19
N GLN A 13 -59.05 79.76 -94.97
CA GLN A 13 -58.25 80.99 -95.15
C GLN A 13 -57.99 81.22 -96.65
N ARG A 14 -58.68 82.22 -97.21
CA ARG A 14 -58.34 82.86 -98.49
C ARG A 14 -57.19 83.84 -98.23
N GLY A 15 -56.07 83.66 -98.90
CA GLY A 15 -54.86 84.50 -98.75
C GLY A 15 -53.61 83.64 -98.63
N ILE A 16 -53.29 82.90 -99.69
CA ILE A 16 -52.11 82.03 -99.77
C ILE A 16 -50.90 82.91 -100.10
N ASP A 17 -50.16 83.34 -99.08
CA ASP A 17 -48.74 83.61 -99.22
C ASP A 17 -48.02 82.25 -99.17
N ASP A 18 -47.76 81.65 -100.34
CA ASP A 18 -47.07 80.35 -100.49
C ASP A 18 -45.71 80.30 -99.74
N ARG A 19 -45.12 81.46 -99.42
CA ARG A 19 -43.89 81.55 -98.61
C ARG A 19 -44.10 81.23 -97.12
N SER A 20 -45.27 81.53 -96.54
CA SER A 20 -45.58 81.36 -95.11
C SER A 20 -45.78 79.89 -94.71
N THR A 21 -46.46 79.12 -95.57
CA THR A 21 -46.65 77.68 -95.42
C THR A 21 -45.36 76.91 -95.64
N ILE A 22 -44.54 77.28 -96.63
CA ILE A 22 -43.21 76.69 -96.86
C ILE A 22 -42.26 76.97 -95.69
N ALA A 23 -42.26 78.19 -95.14
CA ALA A 23 -41.42 78.54 -93.99
C ALA A 23 -41.83 77.77 -92.73
N SER A 24 -43.14 77.62 -92.48
CA SER A 24 -43.67 76.84 -91.37
C SER A 24 -43.36 75.35 -91.50
N LEU A 25 -43.47 74.79 -92.71
CA LEU A 25 -43.05 73.42 -93.03
C LEU A 25 -41.54 73.23 -92.82
N ARG A 26 -40.70 74.16 -93.28
CA ARG A 26 -39.24 74.11 -93.05
C ARG A 26 -38.89 74.17 -91.58
N ALA A 27 -39.59 75.01 -90.80
CA ALA A 27 -39.40 75.11 -89.35
C ALA A 27 -39.91 73.87 -88.61
N TYR A 28 -40.94 73.19 -89.13
CA TYR A 28 -41.42 71.92 -88.60
C TYR A 28 -40.43 70.80 -88.90
N VAL A 29 -39.99 70.66 -90.16
CA VAL A 29 -38.99 69.66 -90.57
C VAL A 29 -37.68 69.86 -89.81
N ARG A 30 -37.18 71.10 -89.64
CA ARG A 30 -35.98 71.36 -88.84
C ARG A 30 -36.12 71.02 -87.35
N ARG A 31 -37.32 71.13 -86.78
CA ARG A 31 -37.57 70.82 -85.36
C ARG A 31 -37.88 69.35 -85.11
N SER A 32 -38.40 68.64 -86.11
CA SER A 32 -38.88 67.26 -85.96
C SER A 32 -38.05 66.21 -86.71
N ALA A 33 -37.14 66.61 -87.60
CA ALA A 33 -36.23 65.70 -88.27
C ALA A 33 -34.95 65.44 -87.45
N LEU A 34 -34.38 64.25 -87.63
CA LEU A 34 -33.01 63.94 -87.23
C LEU A 34 -32.07 64.88 -87.96
N CYS A 35 -31.31 65.67 -87.20
CA CYS A 35 -30.31 66.58 -87.77
C CYS A 35 -28.99 65.82 -87.86
N LEU A 36 -28.44 65.70 -89.07
CA LEU A 36 -27.12 65.12 -89.29
C LEU A 36 -26.06 66.19 -88.98
N ASN A 37 -25.26 65.94 -87.95
CA ASN A 37 -23.97 66.58 -87.74
C ASN A 37 -22.89 65.75 -88.48
N PRO A 38 -21.70 66.31 -88.78
CA PRO A 38 -20.70 65.62 -89.59
C PRO A 38 -20.37 64.18 -89.17
N ASP A 39 -20.45 63.89 -87.85
CA ASP A 39 -20.14 62.57 -87.29
C ASP A 39 -21.29 61.96 -86.44
N ASP A 40 -22.43 62.65 -86.29
CA ASP A 40 -23.47 62.29 -85.31
C ASP A 40 -24.91 62.63 -85.75
N TYR A 41 -25.91 62.01 -85.11
CA TYR A 41 -27.32 62.35 -85.26
C TYR A 41 -27.86 63.08 -84.02
N ASP A 42 -28.41 64.28 -84.20
CA ASP A 42 -29.09 65.04 -83.14
C ASP A 42 -30.61 64.89 -83.24
N VAL A 43 -31.21 64.42 -82.14
CA VAL A 43 -32.67 64.29 -81.96
C VAL A 43 -33.32 65.51 -81.30
N ASN A 44 -32.58 66.60 -81.05
CA ASN A 44 -33.08 67.84 -80.43
C ASN A 44 -33.82 67.59 -79.10
N ARG A 45 -33.28 66.71 -78.24
CA ARG A 45 -33.90 66.28 -76.96
C ARG A 45 -35.28 65.61 -77.09
N HIS A 46 -35.65 65.13 -78.28
CA HIS A 46 -36.86 64.34 -78.45
C HIS A 46 -36.63 62.90 -77.98
N LYS A 47 -37.68 62.28 -77.44
CA LYS A 47 -37.66 60.85 -77.10
C LYS A 47 -37.77 60.03 -78.39
N ILE A 48 -36.79 59.15 -78.63
CA ILE A 48 -36.91 58.10 -79.63
C ILE A 48 -37.76 56.98 -79.02
N ARG A 49 -38.79 56.54 -79.75
CA ARG A 49 -39.72 55.48 -79.32
C ARG A 49 -39.66 54.33 -80.31
N HIS A 50 -40.07 53.14 -79.86
CA HIS A 50 -40.07 51.92 -80.68
C HIS A 50 -38.69 51.51 -81.19
N LEU A 51 -37.67 51.69 -80.34
CA LEU A 51 -36.38 51.04 -80.54
C LEU A 51 -36.51 49.56 -80.18
N ASP A 52 -35.89 48.70 -80.97
CA ASP A 52 -35.78 47.27 -80.68
C ASP A 52 -34.74 47.00 -79.58
N THR A 53 -34.72 45.77 -79.06
CA THR A 53 -33.71 45.33 -78.09
C THR A 53 -32.32 45.34 -78.74
N PRO A 54 -31.30 45.94 -78.09
CA PRO A 54 -29.95 45.93 -78.64
C PRO A 54 -29.41 44.50 -78.73
N ILE A 55 -28.71 44.19 -79.83
CA ILE A 55 -28.04 42.91 -80.08
C ILE A 55 -26.52 43.09 -80.01
N ASP A 56 -26.01 44.17 -80.61
CA ASP A 56 -24.59 44.47 -80.68
C ASP A 56 -24.19 45.57 -79.69
N ASP A 57 -22.91 45.61 -79.29
CA ASP A 57 -22.37 46.61 -78.35
C ASP A 57 -22.48 48.06 -78.88
N THR A 58 -22.71 48.24 -80.17
CA THR A 58 -22.89 49.54 -80.83
C THR A 58 -24.35 50.01 -80.92
N ASP A 59 -25.31 49.17 -80.51
CA ASP A 59 -26.72 49.49 -80.60
C ASP A 59 -27.18 50.49 -79.53
N ALA A 60 -28.16 51.32 -79.88
CA ALA A 60 -28.81 52.22 -78.93
C ALA A 60 -29.68 51.41 -77.95
N THR A 61 -29.37 51.48 -76.65
CA THR A 61 -30.11 50.74 -75.62
C THR A 61 -31.49 51.34 -75.34
N THR A 62 -32.48 50.48 -75.11
CA THR A 62 -33.80 50.90 -74.62
C THR A 62 -33.81 51.08 -73.10
N LYS A 63 -34.76 51.87 -72.58
CA LYS A 63 -34.95 52.01 -71.13
C LYS A 63 -35.22 50.65 -70.46
N GLY A 64 -36.01 49.79 -71.11
CA GLY A 64 -36.35 48.47 -70.58
C GLY A 64 -35.13 47.56 -70.42
N TYR A 65 -34.21 47.60 -71.40
CA TYR A 65 -32.94 46.87 -71.33
C TYR A 65 -32.10 47.33 -70.12
N VAL A 66 -31.94 48.65 -69.95
CA VAL A 66 -31.14 49.21 -68.85
C VAL A 66 -31.79 48.94 -67.49
N ASP A 67 -33.12 49.10 -67.37
CA ASP A 67 -33.86 48.84 -66.13
C ASP A 67 -33.72 47.37 -65.69
N GLU A 68 -33.78 46.42 -66.63
CA GLU A 68 -33.60 45.00 -66.33
C GLU A 68 -32.17 44.67 -65.91
N ALA A 69 -31.16 45.21 -66.61
CA ALA A 69 -29.76 45.04 -66.22
C ALA A 69 -29.48 45.60 -64.82
N LEU A 70 -30.07 46.75 -64.48
CA LEU A 70 -29.99 47.34 -63.14
C LEU A 70 -30.71 46.49 -62.08
N ARG A 71 -31.85 45.88 -62.43
CA ARG A 71 -32.61 44.99 -61.55
C ARG A 71 -31.80 43.74 -61.20
N VAL A 72 -31.26 43.04 -62.20
CA VAL A 72 -30.40 41.85 -62.02
C VAL A 72 -29.21 42.19 -61.12
N ARG A 73 -28.48 43.27 -61.44
CA ARG A 73 -27.35 43.72 -60.61
C ARG A 73 -27.75 44.06 -59.18
N SER A 74 -28.94 44.64 -58.98
CA SER A 74 -29.46 44.92 -57.64
C SER A 74 -29.79 43.64 -56.87
N GLU A 75 -30.33 42.62 -57.53
CA GLU A 75 -30.63 41.32 -56.93
C GLU A 75 -29.33 40.58 -56.54
N GLU A 76 -28.33 40.54 -57.42
CA GLU A 76 -27.00 39.99 -57.11
C GLU A 76 -26.35 40.70 -55.93
N SER A 77 -26.40 42.05 -55.91
CA SER A 77 -25.87 42.82 -54.79
C SER A 77 -26.57 42.50 -53.47
N LYS A 78 -27.88 42.21 -53.47
CA LYS A 78 -28.62 41.81 -52.26
C LYS A 78 -28.20 40.44 -51.75
N VAL A 79 -27.96 39.50 -52.66
CA VAL A 79 -27.47 38.16 -52.29
C VAL A 79 -26.12 38.28 -51.58
N LEU A 80 -25.18 39.03 -52.17
CA LEU A 80 -23.86 39.25 -51.58
C LEU A 80 -23.93 39.95 -50.21
N THR A 81 -24.82 40.93 -50.04
CA THR A 81 -24.99 41.59 -48.72
C THR A 81 -25.53 40.62 -47.67
N ASN A 82 -26.48 39.76 -48.04
CA ASN A 82 -27.03 38.77 -47.11
C ASN A 82 -25.95 37.73 -46.70
N GLU A 83 -25.15 37.27 -47.66
CA GLU A 83 -24.02 36.36 -47.36
C GLU A 83 -22.97 37.02 -46.45
N LEU A 84 -22.67 38.30 -46.68
CA LEU A 84 -21.77 39.08 -45.83
C LEU A 84 -22.31 39.20 -44.40
N GLU A 85 -23.60 39.48 -44.24
CA GLU A 85 -24.26 39.56 -42.93
C GLU A 85 -24.21 38.21 -42.20
N ASP A 86 -24.48 37.12 -42.90
CA ASP A 86 -24.40 35.76 -42.36
C ASP A 86 -22.97 35.39 -41.94
N MET A 87 -21.97 35.71 -42.76
CA MET A 87 -20.57 35.53 -42.41
C MET A 87 -20.20 36.35 -41.17
N ASN A 88 -20.61 37.61 -41.10
CA ASN A 88 -20.36 38.46 -39.94
C ASN A 88 -21.01 37.90 -38.66
N LYS A 89 -22.21 37.34 -38.76
CA LYS A 89 -22.88 36.65 -37.64
C LYS A 89 -22.10 35.41 -37.20
N ARG A 90 -21.62 34.59 -38.14
CA ARG A 90 -20.78 33.42 -37.83
C ARG A 90 -19.47 33.82 -37.17
N ILE A 91 -18.80 34.86 -37.67
CA ILE A 91 -17.55 35.39 -37.10
C ILE A 91 -17.79 35.86 -35.66
N ARG A 92 -18.87 36.59 -35.38
CA ARG A 92 -19.21 37.01 -34.01
C ARG A 92 -19.40 35.81 -33.08
N ASN A 93 -20.12 34.77 -33.52
CA ASN A 93 -20.33 33.58 -32.72
C ASN A 93 -19.01 32.84 -32.43
N ILE A 94 -18.13 32.72 -33.42
CA ILE A 94 -16.80 32.11 -33.24
C ILE A 94 -15.97 32.91 -32.24
N LEU A 95 -16.01 34.25 -32.31
CA LEU A 95 -15.29 35.10 -31.36
C LEU A 95 -15.80 34.91 -29.93
N LEU A 96 -17.11 34.81 -29.73
CA LEU A 96 -17.68 34.53 -28.40
C LEU A 96 -17.21 33.18 -27.87
N GLN A 97 -17.31 32.12 -28.68
CA GLN A 97 -16.81 30.78 -28.30
C GLN A 97 -15.31 30.79 -27.96
N TYR A 98 -14.50 31.54 -28.71
CA TYR A 98 -13.09 31.70 -28.43
C TYR A 98 -12.82 32.32 -27.04
N TYR A 99 -13.58 33.34 -26.65
CA TYR A 99 -13.44 33.96 -25.34
C TYR A 99 -13.87 33.04 -24.19
N ASP A 100 -14.93 32.26 -24.39
CA ASP A 100 -15.39 31.27 -23.41
C ASP A 100 -14.31 30.20 -23.20
N ILE A 101 -13.82 29.58 -24.29
CA ILE A 101 -12.75 28.58 -24.25
C ILE A 101 -11.48 29.14 -23.60
N LYS A 102 -11.11 30.38 -23.95
CA LYS A 102 -9.93 31.03 -23.36
C LYS A 102 -10.07 31.21 -21.85
N THR A 103 -11.27 31.53 -21.38
CA THR A 103 -11.57 31.68 -19.95
C THR A 103 -11.50 30.33 -19.24
N GLU A 104 -12.10 29.29 -19.80
CA GLU A 104 -12.04 27.92 -19.28
C GLU A 104 -10.59 27.40 -19.18
N VAL A 105 -9.78 27.60 -20.23
CA VAL A 105 -8.36 27.21 -20.22
C VAL A 105 -7.57 27.92 -19.11
N ASN A 106 -7.87 29.20 -18.85
CA ASN A 106 -7.21 29.92 -17.76
C ASN A 106 -7.62 29.38 -16.38
N ILE A 107 -8.91 29.05 -16.20
CA ILE A 107 -9.40 28.42 -14.95
C ILE A 107 -8.70 27.08 -14.75
N LEU A 108 -8.61 26.24 -15.78
CA LEU A 108 -7.94 24.94 -15.71
C LEU A 108 -6.47 25.07 -15.32
N ARG A 109 -5.73 26.03 -15.90
CA ARG A 109 -4.33 26.29 -15.51
C ARG A 109 -4.18 26.71 -14.06
N HIS A 110 -5.13 27.47 -13.51
CA HIS A 110 -5.10 27.84 -12.09
C HIS A 110 -5.38 26.64 -11.18
N LEU A 111 -6.31 25.77 -11.56
CA LEU A 111 -6.60 24.55 -10.83
C LEU A 111 -5.42 23.57 -10.86
N GLU A 112 -4.76 23.43 -12.01
CA GLU A 112 -3.55 22.61 -12.18
C GLU A 112 -2.45 23.08 -11.22
N LYS A 113 -2.11 24.38 -11.25
CA LYS A 113 -1.12 24.96 -10.31
C LYS A 113 -1.49 24.76 -8.85
N LYS A 114 -2.78 24.89 -8.51
CA LYS A 114 -3.26 24.66 -7.13
C LYS A 114 -3.11 23.19 -6.74
N SER A 115 -3.37 22.26 -7.67
CA SER A 115 -3.22 20.83 -7.44
C SER A 115 -1.75 20.43 -7.28
N GLU A 116 -0.85 20.98 -8.09
CA GLU A 116 0.60 20.78 -7.97
C GLU A 116 1.12 21.26 -6.63
N ALA A 117 0.73 22.46 -6.19
CA ALA A 117 1.11 23.00 -4.89
C ALA A 117 0.61 22.11 -3.73
N SER A 118 -0.61 21.56 -3.85
CA SER A 118 -1.16 20.63 -2.86
C SER A 118 -0.41 19.29 -2.82
N LEU A 119 0.03 18.78 -3.96
CA LEU A 119 0.83 17.56 -4.04
C LEU A 119 2.19 17.74 -3.37
N VAL A 120 2.86 18.88 -3.63
CA VAL A 120 4.15 19.21 -2.98
C VAL A 120 4.00 19.32 -1.46
N ASP A 121 2.91 19.89 -0.96
CA ASP A 121 2.64 19.96 0.49
C ASP A 121 2.38 18.57 1.10
N HIS A 122 1.64 17.70 0.39
CA HIS A 122 1.43 16.32 0.81
C HIS A 122 2.74 15.52 0.84
N ASP A 123 3.59 15.64 -0.17
CA ASP A 123 4.89 14.96 -0.21
C ASP A 123 5.78 15.40 0.96
N LYS A 124 5.81 16.70 1.26
CA LYS A 124 6.54 17.23 2.42
C LYS A 124 6.01 16.63 3.73
N ARG A 125 4.68 16.57 3.91
CA ARG A 125 4.07 15.98 5.11
C ARG A 125 4.35 14.48 5.23
N ILE A 126 4.39 13.76 4.11
CA ILE A 126 4.75 12.34 4.10
C ILE A 126 6.20 12.15 4.56
N GLU A 127 7.12 13.00 4.09
CA GLU A 127 8.53 12.98 4.51
C GLU A 127 8.67 13.24 6.02
N GLU A 128 7.99 14.27 6.54
CA GLU A 128 7.96 14.59 7.98
C GLU A 128 7.39 13.43 8.83
N MET A 129 6.34 12.76 8.34
CA MET A 129 5.79 11.57 9.00
C MET A 129 6.76 10.40 8.98
N ARG A 130 7.49 10.21 7.87
CA ARG A 130 8.50 9.15 7.74
C ARG A 130 9.63 9.35 8.73
N ASP A 131 10.17 10.56 8.82
CA ASP A 131 11.23 10.91 9.78
C ASP A 131 10.76 10.67 11.23
N THR A 132 9.52 11.03 11.55
CA THR A 132 8.94 10.80 12.88
C THR A 132 8.84 9.30 13.20
N VAL A 133 8.39 8.49 12.23
CA VAL A 133 8.31 7.02 12.40
C VAL A 133 9.69 6.41 12.59
N GLU A 134 10.68 6.86 11.83
CA GLU A 134 12.06 6.37 11.91
C GLU A 134 12.67 6.66 13.28
N GLN A 135 12.50 7.88 13.81
CA GLN A 135 12.95 8.24 15.16
C GLN A 135 12.26 7.40 16.26
N GLU A 136 10.97 7.11 16.13
CA GLU A 136 10.26 6.29 17.11
C GLU A 136 10.67 4.80 17.04
N LEU A 137 11.03 4.30 15.86
CA LEU A 137 11.60 2.96 15.71
C LEU A 137 12.99 2.88 16.36
N GLU A 138 13.85 3.87 16.14
CA GLU A 138 15.19 3.93 16.75
C GLU A 138 15.11 3.93 18.28
N LYS A 139 14.25 4.77 18.87
CA LYS A 139 14.01 4.78 20.33
C LYS A 139 13.52 3.45 20.86
N ARG A 140 12.66 2.75 20.11
CA ARG A 140 12.14 1.43 20.50
C ARG A 140 13.24 0.37 20.47
N ASP A 141 14.10 0.40 19.47
CA ASP A 141 15.21 -0.54 19.36
C ASP A 141 16.26 -0.28 20.44
N GLU A 142 16.56 0.98 20.77
CA GLU A 142 17.40 1.34 21.94
C GLU A 142 16.79 0.88 23.27
N SER A 143 15.46 0.99 23.43
CA SER A 143 14.77 0.48 24.62
C SER A 143 14.87 -1.04 24.71
N ARG A 144 14.64 -1.74 23.59
CA ARG A 144 14.76 -3.20 23.52
C ARG A 144 16.16 -3.68 23.83
N GLU A 145 17.19 -3.00 23.31
CA GLU A 145 18.57 -3.39 23.57
C GLU A 145 18.94 -3.20 25.05
N ARG A 146 18.42 -2.14 25.70
CA ARG A 146 18.55 -1.96 27.15
C ARG A 146 17.88 -3.10 27.93
N ASP A 147 16.64 -3.43 27.59
CA ASP A 147 15.89 -4.51 28.25
C ASP A 147 16.60 -5.87 28.06
N LEU A 148 17.10 -6.16 26.86
CA LEU A 148 17.86 -7.37 26.56
C LEU A 148 19.18 -7.43 27.33
N SER A 149 19.87 -6.30 27.48
CA SER A 149 21.08 -6.21 28.29
C SER A 149 20.80 -6.48 29.77
N GLU A 150 19.68 -5.98 30.31
CA GLU A 150 19.27 -6.24 31.70
C GLU A 150 18.94 -7.73 31.91
N ILE A 151 18.15 -8.33 31.01
CA ILE A 151 17.83 -9.75 31.04
C ILE A 151 19.10 -10.61 30.97
N ARG A 152 20.07 -10.24 30.11
CA ARG A 152 21.35 -10.94 30.02
C ARG A 152 22.11 -10.91 31.34
N GLY A 153 22.18 -9.75 32.00
CA GLY A 153 22.80 -9.64 33.32
C GLY A 153 22.12 -10.51 34.39
N VAL A 154 20.78 -10.58 34.38
CA VAL A 154 20.03 -11.48 35.28
C VAL A 154 20.35 -12.95 34.99
N ILE A 155 20.43 -13.36 33.73
CA ILE A 155 20.78 -14.74 33.34
C ILE A 155 22.19 -15.10 33.81
N GLU A 156 23.16 -14.20 33.64
CA GLU A 156 24.55 -14.39 34.09
C GLU A 156 24.62 -14.60 35.61
N THR A 157 23.99 -13.71 36.39
CA THR A 157 23.97 -13.83 37.87
C THR A 157 23.26 -15.09 38.37
N LEU A 158 22.19 -15.52 37.67
CA LEU A 158 21.53 -16.78 37.96
C LEU A 158 22.43 -17.99 37.64
N GLY A 159 23.16 -17.92 36.52
CA GLY A 159 24.17 -18.91 36.13
C GLY A 159 25.24 -19.09 37.20
N ASP A 160 25.85 -17.99 37.65
CA ASP A 160 26.85 -17.99 38.72
C ASP A 160 26.29 -18.58 40.04
N THR A 161 25.05 -18.23 40.37
CA THR A 161 24.37 -18.72 41.56
C THR A 161 24.13 -20.23 41.50
N GLN A 162 23.68 -20.74 40.34
CA GLN A 162 23.49 -22.17 40.11
C GLN A 162 24.83 -22.91 40.19
N GLU A 163 25.87 -22.40 39.56
CA GLU A 163 27.20 -23.02 39.58
C GLU A 163 27.75 -23.10 41.01
N LYS A 164 27.61 -22.02 41.80
CA LYS A 164 27.98 -22.00 43.22
C LYS A 164 27.19 -23.04 44.03
N ARG A 165 25.88 -23.16 43.81
CA ARG A 165 25.05 -24.19 44.46
C ARG A 165 25.51 -25.60 44.09
N THR A 166 25.79 -25.87 42.81
CA THR A 166 26.30 -27.17 42.37
C THR A 166 27.66 -27.49 42.99
N ARG A 167 28.57 -26.51 43.08
CA ARG A 167 29.86 -26.66 43.79
C ARG A 167 29.66 -27.00 45.26
N ASN A 168 28.80 -26.26 45.96
CA ASN A 168 28.51 -26.52 47.38
C ASN A 168 27.89 -27.91 47.61
N LEU A 169 26.98 -28.35 46.73
CA LEU A 169 26.37 -29.68 46.80
C LEU A 169 27.39 -30.79 46.57
N LYS A 170 28.27 -30.64 45.58
CA LYS A 170 29.36 -31.60 45.33
C LYS A 170 30.29 -31.72 46.53
N GLU A 171 30.66 -30.59 47.14
CA GLU A 171 31.50 -30.59 48.34
C GLU A 171 30.79 -31.22 49.54
N SER A 172 29.49 -30.96 49.72
CA SER A 172 28.69 -31.59 50.79
C SER A 172 28.60 -33.11 50.61
N LEU A 173 28.39 -33.58 49.37
CA LEU A 173 28.37 -35.01 49.05
C LEU A 173 29.72 -35.67 49.37
N ARG A 174 30.83 -35.03 48.98
CA ARG A 174 32.19 -35.50 49.29
C ARG A 174 32.39 -35.67 50.79
N GLN A 175 31.98 -34.68 51.59
CA GLN A 175 32.08 -34.76 53.05
C GLN A 175 31.22 -35.87 53.67
N ILE A 176 30.03 -36.14 53.10
CA ILE A 176 29.18 -37.26 53.53
C ILE A 176 29.86 -38.60 53.22
N GLU A 177 30.43 -38.75 52.02
CA GLU A 177 31.17 -39.95 51.63
C GLU A 177 32.38 -40.19 52.52
N GLU A 178 33.19 -39.17 52.80
CA GLU A 178 34.33 -39.26 53.73
C GLU A 178 33.90 -39.69 55.14
N ARG A 179 32.80 -39.12 55.66
CA ARG A 179 32.23 -39.52 56.96
C ARG A 179 31.69 -40.95 56.94
N ARG A 180 31.07 -41.38 55.83
CA ARG A 180 30.55 -42.74 55.67
C ARG A 180 31.69 -43.76 55.73
N GLU A 181 32.78 -43.51 55.00
CA GLU A 181 33.95 -44.39 55.00
C GLU A 181 34.63 -44.44 56.38
N ALA A 182 34.76 -43.30 57.06
CA ALA A 182 35.29 -43.25 58.43
C ALA A 182 34.44 -44.09 59.41
N LEU A 183 33.11 -44.01 59.31
CA LEU A 183 32.20 -44.83 60.12
C LEU A 183 32.34 -46.32 59.82
N PHE A 184 32.46 -46.72 58.55
CA PHE A 184 32.69 -48.12 58.19
C PHE A 184 33.99 -48.66 58.79
N VAL A 185 35.07 -47.88 58.73
CA VAL A 185 36.35 -48.25 59.35
C VAL A 185 36.21 -48.42 60.87
N ASP A 186 35.47 -47.55 61.57
CA ASP A 186 35.20 -47.68 63.01
C ASP A 186 34.34 -48.91 63.33
N PHE A 187 33.30 -49.17 62.54
CA PHE A 187 32.47 -50.37 62.69
C PHE A 187 33.29 -51.65 62.51
N ASP A 188 34.10 -51.75 61.46
CA ASP A 188 34.97 -52.89 61.21
C ASP A 188 35.99 -53.10 62.34
N LYS A 189 36.48 -52.01 62.92
CA LYS A 189 37.35 -52.06 64.11
C LYS A 189 36.59 -52.63 65.31
N ARG A 190 35.39 -52.12 65.62
CA ARG A 190 34.55 -52.62 66.72
C ARG A 190 34.15 -54.08 66.55
N ILE A 191 33.83 -54.51 65.32
CA ILE A 191 33.54 -55.92 65.00
C ILE A 191 34.76 -56.79 65.30
N ARG A 192 35.96 -56.38 64.90
CA ARG A 192 37.21 -57.10 65.20
C ARG A 192 37.47 -57.17 66.70
N GLU A 193 37.32 -56.06 67.42
CA GLU A 193 37.53 -56.00 68.88
C GLU A 193 36.55 -56.90 69.64
N THR A 194 35.26 -56.86 69.29
CA THR A 194 34.23 -57.72 69.90
C THR A 194 34.45 -59.19 69.61
N LYS A 195 34.84 -59.53 68.37
CA LYS A 195 35.23 -60.90 68.00
C LYS A 195 36.42 -61.39 68.84
N GLN A 196 37.49 -60.59 68.95
CA GLN A 196 38.64 -60.93 69.78
C GLN A 196 38.28 -61.09 71.26
N ALA A 197 37.40 -60.24 71.79
CA ALA A 197 36.93 -60.35 73.18
C ALA A 197 36.11 -61.62 73.41
N LEU A 198 35.29 -62.02 72.44
CA LEU A 198 34.52 -63.27 72.47
C LEU A 198 35.44 -64.49 72.42
N ASP A 199 36.43 -64.50 71.53
CA ASP A 199 37.42 -65.57 71.42
C ASP A 199 38.21 -65.72 72.74
N LYS A 200 38.62 -64.61 73.36
CA LYS A 200 39.25 -64.61 74.68
C LYS A 200 38.35 -65.23 75.76
N ARG A 201 37.06 -64.85 75.81
CA ARG A 201 36.08 -65.43 76.75
C ARG A 201 35.87 -66.92 76.53
N ASN A 202 35.74 -67.35 75.27
CA ASN A 202 35.54 -68.76 74.94
C ASN A 202 36.77 -69.61 75.30
N ASN A 203 37.97 -69.12 74.99
CA ASN A 203 39.22 -69.78 75.39
C ASN A 203 39.35 -69.88 76.92
N GLN A 204 38.94 -68.85 77.66
CA GLN A 204 38.91 -68.88 79.12
C GLN A 204 37.90 -69.93 79.64
N ARG A 205 36.67 -69.96 79.11
CA ARG A 205 35.67 -70.98 79.45
C ARG A 205 36.17 -72.40 79.18
N ILE A 206 36.83 -72.63 78.04
CA ILE A 206 37.43 -73.93 77.72
C ILE A 206 38.48 -74.31 78.77
N LYS A 207 39.34 -73.36 79.16
CA LYS A 207 40.35 -73.57 80.21
C LYS A 207 39.71 -73.90 81.56
N ASP A 208 38.66 -73.19 81.95
CA ASP A 208 37.94 -73.43 83.19
C ASP A 208 37.25 -74.81 83.19
N LEU A 209 36.64 -75.20 82.06
CA LEU A 209 36.06 -76.53 81.86
C LEU A 209 37.10 -77.65 81.95
N LEU A 210 38.28 -77.46 81.35
CA LEU A 210 39.39 -78.41 81.44
C LEU A 210 39.91 -78.55 82.88
N MET A 211 40.00 -77.44 83.62
CA MET A 211 40.36 -77.45 85.04
C MET A 211 39.33 -78.21 85.87
N PHE A 212 38.04 -77.94 85.67
CA PHE A 212 36.94 -78.64 86.33
C PHE A 212 36.93 -80.15 86.01
N GLN A 213 37.18 -80.54 84.75
CA GLN A 213 37.32 -81.95 84.36
C GLN A 213 38.48 -82.65 85.09
N ARG A 214 39.63 -81.97 85.24
CA ARG A 214 40.76 -82.51 86.03
C ARG A 214 40.39 -82.70 87.50
N GLU A 215 39.65 -81.76 88.10
CA GLU A 215 39.18 -81.89 89.47
C GLU A 215 38.18 -83.02 89.65
N LEU A 216 37.20 -83.14 88.74
CA LEU A 216 36.29 -84.29 88.69
C LEU A 216 37.06 -85.61 88.58
N GLY A 217 38.10 -85.65 87.74
CA GLY A 217 39.00 -86.80 87.63
C GLY A 217 39.66 -87.16 88.97
N ARG A 218 40.23 -86.18 89.67
CA ARG A 218 40.83 -86.37 91.00
C ARG A 218 39.81 -86.82 92.05
N MET A 219 38.59 -86.29 92.01
CA MET A 219 37.52 -86.67 92.93
C MET A 219 37.06 -88.11 92.67
N LYS A 220 36.88 -88.52 91.41
CA LYS A 220 36.61 -89.92 91.07
C LYS A 220 37.70 -90.85 91.56
N GLU A 221 38.98 -90.50 91.34
CA GLU A 221 40.11 -91.29 91.82
C GLU A 221 40.14 -91.41 93.36
N LYS A 222 39.82 -90.32 94.07
CA LYS A 222 39.64 -90.35 95.53
C LYS A 222 38.47 -91.25 95.94
N GLN A 223 37.34 -91.18 95.24
CA GLN A 223 36.16 -92.00 95.51
C GLN A 223 36.45 -93.49 95.26
N ASP A 224 37.16 -93.84 94.20
CA ASP A 224 37.60 -95.21 93.91
C ASP A 224 38.58 -95.73 94.98
N LYS A 225 39.47 -94.87 95.51
CA LYS A 225 40.33 -95.19 96.66
C LYS A 225 39.54 -95.43 97.95
N VAL A 226 38.44 -94.71 98.18
CA VAL A 226 37.53 -94.96 99.32
C VAL A 226 36.77 -96.26 99.11
N ARG A 227 36.24 -96.50 97.90
CA ARG A 227 35.48 -97.72 97.57
C ARG A 227 36.32 -98.99 97.66
N THR A 228 37.60 -98.92 97.29
CA THR A 228 38.55 -100.02 97.45
C THR A 228 38.95 -100.23 98.92
N ARG A 229 39.01 -99.17 99.74
CA ARG A 229 39.15 -99.26 101.20
C ARG A 229 37.94 -99.93 101.85
N ASP A 230 36.73 -99.45 101.57
CA ASP A 230 35.49 -100.01 102.09
C ASP A 230 35.28 -101.45 101.61
N SER A 231 35.62 -101.77 100.36
CA SER A 231 35.56 -103.15 99.86
C SER A 231 36.59 -104.07 100.53
N SER A 232 37.75 -103.54 100.93
CA SER A 232 38.77 -104.28 101.69
C SER A 232 38.41 -104.46 103.17
N GLU A 233 37.70 -103.51 103.77
CA GLU A 233 37.15 -103.60 105.14
C GLU A 233 35.91 -104.50 105.19
N ILE A 234 35.05 -104.47 104.18
CA ILE A 234 33.93 -105.41 104.01
C ILE A 234 34.45 -106.83 103.75
N ARG A 235 35.50 -107.02 102.94
CA ARG A 235 36.12 -108.34 102.78
C ARG A 235 36.70 -108.87 104.09
N LYS A 236 37.42 -108.03 104.86
CA LYS A 236 37.95 -108.42 106.18
C LYS A 236 36.85 -108.79 107.18
N THR A 237 35.73 -108.08 107.18
CA THR A 237 34.58 -108.37 108.06
C THR A 237 33.78 -109.60 107.60
N VAL A 238 33.63 -109.82 106.29
CA VAL A 238 33.02 -111.05 105.77
C VAL A 238 33.91 -112.28 106.03
N GLU A 239 35.24 -112.17 105.92
CA GLU A 239 36.17 -113.24 106.32
C GLU A 239 36.11 -113.53 107.83
N THR A 240 35.99 -112.50 108.69
CA THR A 240 35.82 -112.73 110.15
C THR A 240 34.45 -113.29 110.53
N ILE A 241 33.38 -113.01 109.77
CA ILE A 241 32.06 -113.58 110.00
C ILE A 241 31.98 -115.02 109.48
N SER A 242 32.64 -115.33 108.35
CA SER A 242 32.72 -116.70 107.83
C SER A 242 33.48 -117.63 108.78
N ASP A 243 34.58 -117.16 109.39
CA ASP A 243 35.35 -117.92 110.37
C ASP A 243 34.61 -118.11 111.72
N ALA A 244 33.57 -117.32 111.99
CA ALA A 244 32.77 -117.40 113.21
C ALA A 244 31.56 -118.34 113.09
N GLN A 245 31.22 -118.83 111.89
CA GLN A 245 30.08 -119.75 111.66
C GLN A 245 30.49 -121.23 111.49
N GLU A 246 31.79 -121.55 111.55
CA GLU A 246 32.34 -122.92 111.53
C GLU A 246 32.79 -123.46 112.92
N LYS A 247 32.33 -122.86 114.02
CA LYS A 247 32.52 -123.36 115.40
C LYS A 247 31.21 -123.42 116.16
#